data_AF-A0A0B1S8N2-F1
#
_entry.id   AF-A0A0B1S8N2-F1
#
_cell.length_a   1.000
_cell.length_b   1.000
_cell.length_c   1.000
_cell.angle_alpha   90.00
_cell.angle_beta   90.00
_cell.angle_gamma   90.00
#
_symmetry.space_group_name_H-M   'P 1'
#
loop_
_entity.id
_entity.type
_entity.pdbx_description
1 polymer ?
#
loop_
_entity_poly.entity_id
_entity_poly.type
_entity_poly.pdbx_seq_one_letter_code
_entity_poly.pdbx_strand_id
1 'polypeptide(L)'
;METGTIFILSGLAPTARQFIIFSLANVCQSLNAISIGYASGCVFGDEGLAITAMSGFMQAMLVFGGFYINLHSIPMWLRPFSALSFFKYSFEALQINQWSDVTYIKGCTGLLSAGNNTVYCPSETGKVE
;
A
#
# COMPACT_ATOMS: atom_id res chain seq x y z
N MET A 1 -19.18 -2.70 3.43
CA MET A 1 -19.26 -4.16 3.67
C MET A 1 -17.98 -4.86 3.23
N GLU A 2 -17.43 -4.55 2.06
CA GLU A 2 -16.25 -5.24 1.51
C GLU A 2 -14.99 -5.12 2.36
N THR A 3 -14.69 -3.92 2.90
CA THR A 3 -13.50 -3.70 3.77
C THR A 3 -13.53 -4.52 5.06
N GLY A 4 -14.72 -4.80 5.61
CA GLY A 4 -14.89 -5.62 6.80
C GLY A 4 -14.54 -7.09 6.54
N THR A 5 -15.04 -7.64 5.44
CA THR A 5 -14.75 -9.03 5.05
C THR A 5 -13.26 -9.24 4.77
N ILE A 6 -12.62 -8.31 4.05
CA ILE A 6 -11.19 -8.40 3.72
C ILE A 6 -10.32 -8.35 4.98
N PHE A 7 -10.69 -7.49 5.95
CA PHE A 7 -9.96 -7.38 7.21
C PHE A 7 -9.98 -8.69 8.00
N ILE A 8 -11.12 -9.37 8.04
CA ILE A 8 -11.26 -10.65 8.73
C ILE A 8 -10.57 -11.79 7.96
N LEU A 9 -10.70 -11.83 6.63
CA LEU A 9 -10.04 -12.85 5.80
C LEU A 9 -8.52 -12.76 5.84
N SER A 10 -7.97 -11.55 5.98
CA SER A 10 -6.54 -11.32 6.01
C SER A 10 -5.88 -11.71 7.36
N GLY A 11 -6.68 -12.05 8.38
CA GLY A 11 -6.18 -12.51 9.68
C GLY A 11 -5.44 -11.43 10.50
N LEU A 12 -5.74 -10.15 10.24
CA LEU A 12 -5.11 -9.01 10.91
C LEU A 12 -5.51 -8.93 12.39
N ALA A 13 -4.64 -8.32 13.21
CA ALA A 13 -4.86 -8.15 14.64
C ALA A 13 -6.23 -7.47 14.90
N PRO A 14 -7.16 -8.11 15.63
CA PRO A 14 -8.55 -7.68 15.71
C PRO A 14 -8.77 -6.56 16.74
N THR A 15 -7.95 -5.51 16.70
CA THR A 15 -8.14 -4.34 17.56
C THR A 15 -9.05 -3.34 16.86
N ALA A 16 -10.10 -2.87 17.54
CA ALA A 16 -11.05 -1.90 17.00
C ALA A 16 -10.37 -0.61 16.48
N ARG A 17 -9.28 -0.18 17.15
CA ARG A 17 -8.46 0.97 16.73
C ARG A 17 -7.82 0.75 15.35
N GLN A 18 -7.27 -0.44 15.10
CA GLN A 18 -6.62 -0.77 13.83
C GLN A 18 -7.63 -0.87 12.70
N PHE A 19 -8.83 -1.38 12.97
CA PHE A 19 -9.93 -1.44 12.01
C PHE A 19 -10.43 -0.03 11.61
N ILE A 20 -10.54 0.89 12.56
CA ILE A 20 -10.95 2.28 12.28
C ILE A 20 -9.91 2.99 11.42
N ILE A 21 -8.62 2.88 11.75
CA ILE A 21 -7.54 3.48 10.95
C ILE A 21 -7.49 2.87 9.55
N PHE A 22 -7.64 1.55 9.43
CA PHE A 22 -7.70 0.84 8.15
C PHE A 22 -8.86 1.34 7.28
N SER A 23 -10.07 1.40 7.85
CA SER A 23 -11.26 1.85 7.11
C SER A 23 -11.18 3.32 6.71
N LEU A 24 -10.68 4.20 7.59
CA LEU A 24 -10.49 5.61 7.30
C LEU A 24 -9.47 5.85 6.18
N ALA A 25 -8.34 5.12 6.19
CA ALA A 25 -7.34 5.20 5.13
C ALA A 25 -7.92 4.81 3.77
N ASN A 26 -8.71 3.73 3.71
CA ASN A 26 -9.40 3.31 2.48
C ASN A 26 -10.45 4.32 2.01
N VAL A 27 -11.21 4.95 2.91
CA VAL A 27 -12.19 5.98 2.54
C VAL A 27 -11.48 7.22 1.97
N CYS A 28 -10.41 7.67 2.61
CA CYS A 28 -9.61 8.79 2.13
C CYS A 28 -9.01 8.50 0.74
N GLN A 29 -8.48 7.28 0.55
CA GLN A 29 -7.98 6.81 -0.74
C GLN A 29 -9.05 6.86 -1.83
N SER A 30 -10.25 6.34 -1.55
CA SER A 30 -11.36 6.33 -2.50
C SER A 30 -11.85 7.75 -2.84
N LEU A 31 -11.94 8.65 -1.86
CA LEU A 31 -12.32 10.04 -2.09
C LEU A 31 -11.34 10.75 -3.04
N ASN A 32 -10.03 10.56 -2.83
CA ASN A 32 -9.01 11.10 -3.74
C ASN A 32 -9.14 10.52 -5.16
N ALA A 33 -9.35 9.21 -5.29
CA ALA A 33 -9.55 8.56 -6.58
C ALA A 33 -10.79 9.07 -7.31
N ILE A 34 -11.90 9.27 -6.59
CA ILE A 34 -13.16 9.79 -7.15
C ILE A 34 -12.97 11.23 -7.67
N SER A 35 -12.28 12.09 -6.92
CA SER A 35 -12.01 13.47 -7.37
C SER A 35 -11.18 13.51 -8.66
N ILE A 36 -10.18 12.64 -8.79
CA ILE A 36 -9.37 12.52 -10.02
C ILE A 36 -10.22 11.96 -11.17
N GLY A 37 -11.08 10.99 -10.88
CA GLY A 37 -12.06 10.44 -11.84
C GLY A 37 -12.98 11.52 -12.40
N TYR A 38 -13.56 12.37 -11.55
CA TYR A 38 -14.39 13.48 -12.00
C TYR A 38 -13.61 14.51 -12.82
N ALA A 39 -12.39 14.86 -12.39
CA ALA A 39 -11.53 15.76 -13.16
C ALA A 39 -11.21 15.19 -14.55
N SER A 40 -10.96 13.88 -14.65
CA SER A 40 -10.71 13.21 -15.93
C SER A 40 -11.95 13.20 -16.85
N GLY A 41 -13.14 13.00 -16.29
CA GLY A 41 -14.39 13.05 -17.06
C GLY A 41 -14.61 14.41 -17.72
N CYS A 42 -14.24 15.50 -17.04
CA CYS A 42 -14.30 16.85 -17.60
C CYS A 42 -13.26 17.10 -18.71
N VAL A 43 -12.12 16.41 -18.71
CA VAL A 43 -11.03 16.64 -19.66
C VAL A 43 -11.24 15.87 -20.97
N PHE A 44 -11.68 14.63 -20.90
CA PHE A 44 -11.71 13.74 -22.08
C PHE A 44 -13.01 13.83 -22.89
N GLY A 45 -14.12 14.27 -22.30
CA GLY A 45 -15.42 14.45 -22.98
C GLY A 45 -16.09 13.16 -23.51
N ASP A 46 -15.33 12.07 -23.62
CA ASP A 46 -15.76 10.73 -23.99
C ASP A 46 -15.50 9.75 -22.84
N GLU A 47 -16.54 9.02 -22.45
CA GLU A 47 -16.54 8.12 -21.28
C GLU A 47 -15.61 6.92 -21.48
N GLY A 48 -15.56 6.36 -22.71
CA GLY A 48 -14.79 5.16 -23.01
C GLY A 48 -13.27 5.43 -22.99
N LEU A 49 -12.86 6.57 -23.55
CA LEU A 49 -11.46 6.99 -23.54
C LEU A 49 -10.99 7.35 -22.12
N ALA A 50 -11.84 8.03 -21.34
CA ALA A 50 -11.53 8.44 -19.97
C ALA A 50 -11.26 7.23 -19.06
N ILE A 51 -12.11 6.20 -19.11
CA ILE A 51 -11.95 5.00 -18.27
C ILE A 51 -10.64 4.27 -18.59
N THR A 52 -10.33 4.11 -19.88
CA THR A 52 -9.11 3.41 -20.33
C THR A 52 -7.84 4.17 -19.93
N ALA A 53 -7.82 5.49 -20.14
CA ALA A 53 -6.70 6.35 -19.76
C ALA A 53 -6.49 6.37 -18.23
N MET A 54 -7.58 6.47 -17.46
CA MET A 54 -7.53 6.48 -16.00
C MET A 54 -7.08 5.13 -15.41
N SER A 55 -7.51 4.01 -15.99
CA SER A 55 -7.05 2.68 -15.56
C SER A 55 -5.54 2.54 -15.73
N GLY A 56 -4.98 2.97 -16.87
CA GLY A 56 -3.53 2.99 -17.10
C GLY A 56 -2.79 3.91 -16.13
N PHE A 57 -3.35 5.10 -15.86
CA PHE A 57 -2.78 6.06 -14.91
C PHE A 57 -2.75 5.52 -13.47
N MET A 58 -3.84 4.89 -13.01
CA MET A 58 -3.90 4.26 -11.69
C MET A 58 -2.88 3.14 -11.53
N GLN A 59 -2.69 2.31 -12.56
CA GLN A 59 -1.70 1.24 -12.53
C GLN A 59 -0.28 1.80 -12.36
N ALA A 60 0.06 2.89 -13.06
CA ALA A 60 1.34 3.56 -12.92
C ALA A 60 1.53 4.16 -11.51
N MET A 61 0.50 4.82 -10.97
CA MET A 61 0.52 5.40 -9.61
C MET A 61 0.75 4.34 -8.53
N LEU A 62 0.24 3.11 -8.72
CA LEU A 62 0.42 2.00 -7.79
C LEU A 62 1.85 1.45 -7.81
N VAL A 63 2.48 1.36 -9.00
CA VAL A 63 3.89 0.97 -9.12
C VAL A 63 4.81 1.96 -8.39
N PHE A 64 4.55 3.26 -8.53
CA PHE A 64 5.29 4.30 -7.81
C PHE A 64 4.89 4.46 -6.33
N GLY A 65 3.84 3.77 -5.89
CA GLY A 65 3.34 3.78 -4.52
C GLY A 65 4.20 2.96 -3.53
N GLY A 66 5.24 2.28 -4.00
CA GLY A 66 6.18 1.54 -3.15
C GLY A 66 5.86 0.05 -2.95
N PHE A 67 4.83 -0.48 -3.61
CA PHE A 67 4.50 -1.90 -3.56
C PHE A 67 5.46 -2.79 -4.37
N TYR A 68 5.95 -2.30 -5.52
CA TYR A 68 6.80 -3.09 -6.44
C TYR A 68 8.29 -2.69 -6.44
N ILE A 69 8.63 -1.45 -6.09
CA ILE A 69 10.00 -0.93 -6.11
C ILE A 69 10.30 -0.21 -4.78
N ASN A 70 11.47 -0.51 -4.20
CA ASN A 70 12.00 0.22 -3.05
C ASN A 70 12.17 1.71 -3.39
N LEU A 71 11.57 2.60 -2.60
CA LEU A 71 11.62 4.06 -2.82
C LEU A 71 13.05 4.61 -2.83
N HIS A 72 13.98 3.93 -2.16
CA HIS A 72 15.38 4.35 -2.08
C HIS A 72 16.15 4.18 -3.41
N SER A 73 15.71 3.26 -4.27
CA SER A 73 16.37 2.97 -5.56
C SER A 73 15.82 3.80 -6.73
N ILE A 74 14.91 4.74 -6.47
CA ILE A 74 14.26 5.54 -7.51
C ILE A 74 15.17 6.71 -7.91
N PRO A 75 15.47 6.91 -9.22
CA PRO A 75 16.28 8.02 -9.69
C PRO A 75 15.64 9.38 -9.35
N MET A 76 16.49 10.39 -9.06
CA MET A 76 16.08 11.68 -8.47
C MET A 76 14.94 12.40 -9.21
N TRP A 77 14.84 12.21 -10.53
CA TRP A 77 13.83 12.80 -11.41
C TRP A 77 12.41 12.25 -11.19
N LEU A 78 12.26 11.03 -10.64
CA LEU A 78 10.95 10.39 -10.37
C LEU A 78 10.47 10.59 -8.92
N ARG A 79 11.29 11.21 -8.05
CA ARG A 79 10.93 11.55 -6.66
C ARG A 79 9.63 12.35 -6.51
N PRO A 80 9.33 13.38 -7.33
CA PRO A 80 8.06 14.12 -7.18
C PRO A 80 6.85 13.26 -7.53
N PHE A 81 6.94 12.36 -8.52
CA PHE A 81 5.85 11.43 -8.86
C PHE A 81 5.60 10.39 -7.76
N SER A 82 6.65 9.94 -7.07
CA SER A 82 6.51 9.07 -5.89
C SER A 82 5.93 9.83 -4.67
N ALA A 83 6.31 11.10 -4.48
CA ALA A 83 5.80 11.94 -3.39
C ALA A 83 4.36 12.43 -3.60
N LEU A 84 3.88 12.51 -4.84
CA LEU A 84 2.51 12.91 -5.19
C LEU A 84 1.51 11.74 -5.11
N SER A 85 1.99 10.48 -5.08
CA SER A 85 1.11 9.32 -5.09
C SER A 85 0.41 9.16 -3.74
N PHE A 86 -0.89 9.47 -3.70
CA PHE A 86 -1.77 9.25 -2.55
C PHE A 86 -1.81 7.76 -2.13
N PHE A 87 -1.57 6.83 -3.08
CA PHE A 87 -1.39 5.41 -2.78
C PHE A 87 -0.18 5.13 -1.86
N LYS A 88 0.92 5.88 -2.01
CA LYS A 88 2.12 5.70 -1.17
C LYS A 88 1.79 5.93 0.30
N TYR A 89 1.19 7.08 0.62
CA TYR A 89 0.85 7.44 2.00
C TYR A 89 -0.18 6.50 2.60
N SER A 90 -1.17 6.08 1.81
CA SER A 90 -2.15 5.07 2.23
C SER A 90 -1.48 3.73 2.56
N PHE A 91 -0.54 3.27 1.74
CA PHE A 91 0.16 2.01 1.95
C PHE A 91 1.09 2.06 3.18
N GLU A 92 1.84 3.14 3.34
CA GLU A 92 2.71 3.40 4.49
C GLU A 92 1.89 3.43 5.80
N ALA A 93 0.75 4.13 5.81
CA ALA A 93 -0.15 4.18 6.96
C ALA A 93 -0.73 2.81 7.31
N LEU A 94 -1.11 2.01 6.30
CA LEU A 94 -1.59 0.64 6.49
C LEU A 94 -0.51 -0.28 7.06
N GLN A 95 0.72 -0.16 6.56
CA GLN A 95 1.87 -0.93 7.03
C GLN A 95 2.21 -0.59 8.49
N ILE A 96 2.29 0.70 8.85
CA ILE A 96 2.50 1.12 10.24
C ILE A 96 1.36 0.60 11.13
N ASN A 97 0.10 0.74 10.71
CA ASN A 97 -1.05 0.31 11.50
C ASN A 97 -1.05 -1.19 11.82
N GLN A 98 -0.52 -2.03 10.91
CA GLN A 98 -0.44 -3.48 11.11
C GLN A 98 0.80 -3.92 11.87
N TRP A 99 1.96 -3.40 11.50
CA TRP A 99 3.23 -3.93 11.97
C TRP A 99 3.77 -3.22 13.22
N SER A 100 3.19 -2.09 13.63
CA SER A 100 3.62 -1.37 14.84
C SER A 100 3.44 -2.18 16.14
N ASP A 101 2.44 -3.07 16.19
CA ASP A 101 2.19 -3.94 17.35
C ASP A 101 2.94 -5.30 17.26
N VAL A 102 3.53 -5.60 16.10
CA VAL A 102 4.23 -6.87 15.87
C VAL A 102 5.69 -6.73 16.30
N THR A 103 5.96 -7.08 17.55
CA THR A 103 7.30 -7.00 18.16
C THR A 103 8.26 -8.11 17.72
N TYR A 104 7.74 -9.30 17.38
CA TYR A 104 8.55 -10.45 16.99
C TYR A 104 7.80 -11.39 16.03
N ILE A 105 8.44 -11.73 14.92
CA ILE A 105 7.90 -12.67 13.93
C ILE A 105 8.43 -14.07 14.23
N LYS A 106 7.56 -14.98 14.69
CA LYS A 106 7.95 -16.37 14.99
C LYS A 106 8.51 -17.04 13.73
N GLY A 107 9.76 -17.50 13.78
CA GLY A 107 10.47 -18.14 12.66
C GLY A 107 11.54 -17.28 11.99
N CYS A 108 11.70 -16.01 12.41
CA CYS A 108 12.77 -15.12 12.00
C CYS A 108 13.68 -14.78 13.20
N THR A 109 14.36 -15.78 13.75
CA THR A 109 15.56 -15.58 14.57
C THR A 109 16.74 -15.79 13.65
N GLY A 110 17.58 -14.79 13.45
CA GLY A 110 18.74 -14.76 12.54
C GLY A 110 19.17 -16.09 11.94
N LEU A 111 19.22 -16.15 10.60
CA LEU A 111 19.76 -17.27 9.82
C LEU A 111 19.41 -18.65 10.40
N LEU A 112 18.12 -19.01 10.44
CA LEU A 112 17.76 -20.42 10.64
C LEU A 112 18.23 -21.22 9.42
N SER A 113 19.44 -21.77 9.51
CA SER A 113 19.90 -22.88 8.67
C SER A 113 19.10 -24.12 9.05
N ALA A 114 17.92 -24.26 8.45
CA ALA A 114 17.25 -25.55 8.34
C ALA A 114 17.91 -26.34 7.18
N GLY A 115 19.15 -26.77 7.39
CA GLY A 115 19.97 -27.44 6.36
C GLY A 115 20.65 -26.49 5.37
N ASN A 116 20.87 -26.96 4.13
CA ASN A 116 21.58 -26.27 3.02
C ASN A 116 20.89 -24.98 2.51
N ASN A 117 19.68 -24.65 2.98
CA ASN A 117 18.94 -23.51 2.45
C ASN A 117 18.97 -22.34 3.45
N THR A 118 19.68 -21.28 3.09
CA THR A 118 19.65 -20.01 3.83
C THR A 118 18.32 -19.32 3.61
N VAL A 119 17.44 -19.30 4.61
CA VAL A 119 16.23 -18.48 4.59
C VAL A 119 16.65 -17.04 4.89
N TYR A 120 16.55 -16.16 3.89
CA TYR A 120 16.82 -14.73 4.06
C TYR A 120 15.65 -14.09 4.80
N CYS A 121 15.88 -13.69 6.05
CA CYS A 121 14.93 -12.93 6.86
C CYS A 121 15.31 -11.44 6.82
N PRO A 122 14.64 -10.60 6.02
CA PRO A 122 15.01 -9.19 5.87
C PRO A 122 14.70 -8.33 7.11
N SER A 123 13.80 -8.76 8.00
CA SER A 123 13.50 -8.03 9.24
C SER A 123 13.09 -8.98 10.37
N GLU A 124 13.67 -8.81 11.56
CA GLU A 124 13.33 -9.57 12.77
C GLU A 124 12.17 -8.93 13.57
N THR A 125 11.81 -7.69 13.23
CA THR A 125 10.75 -6.90 13.87
C THR A 125 9.80 -6.30 12.84
N GLY A 126 8.58 -5.94 13.25
CA GLY A 126 7.61 -5.22 12.41
C GLY A 126 7.87 -3.72 12.24
N LYS A 127 9.03 -3.21 12.66
CA LYS A 127 9.34 -1.79 12.47
C LYS A 127 9.59 -1.50 10.99
N VAL A 128 8.82 -0.55 10.47
CA VAL A 128 9.01 0.06 9.15
C VAL A 128 10.08 1.13 9.30
N GLU A 129 11.27 0.89 8.72
CA GLU A 129 12.33 1.90 8.51
C GLU A 129 12.15 2.62 7.16
#